data_AF-A0A1M5YBX9-F1
#
_entry.id   AF-A0A1M5YBX9-F1
#
_cell.length_a   1.000
_cell.length_b   1.000
_cell.length_c   1.000
_cell.angle_alpha   90.00
_cell.angle_beta   90.00
_cell.angle_gamma   90.00
#
_symmetry.space_group_name_H-M   'P 1'
#
loop_
_entity.id
_entity.type
_entity.pdbx_description
1 polymer ?
#
loop_
_entity_poly.entity_id
_entity_poly.type
_entity_poly.pdbx_seq_one_letter_code
_entity_poly.pdbx_strand_id
1 'polypeptide(L)'
;MKFSVCLSTGFEGVMYPVPFAGPEDFIAQGKLCERLGYDSVWGNDHVTTQDYVRDLFPGKPPNFYEPMMVLAAIGAVTTRLKLGTALTVLPMRDPVYLAKQAITLDQMSNGRFIMAVGLGAYREEFLAWGGSRVEKARRGDMMDEGLEALQLLFNEARCSYEGKYYTFKDLEMFPKSRAQPFPLYVGGHNMEALERAARYGQGWLPGWRPLKEMEERIATLKARALEVGRNPGDIDRTAILGDCRQDPRGRGKALYGKRAGRAPGVAFLHRPRSQPSGRCQSGRVARRDSRENRQVACYWRRSLQRPDVPRELGGRNERAGRVVRHRRYDQGGREVMGVEVTMHISPGPCMDCKVAPEAYSAIGGQDGFLPGAAVAVRKE
;
A
#
# COMPACT_ATOMS: atom_id res chain seq x y z
N MET A 1 -11.27 -7.23 -14.45
CA MET A 1 -10.86 -6.44 -13.26
C MET A 1 -9.39 -6.70 -13.02
N LYS A 2 -8.62 -5.67 -12.63
CA LYS A 2 -7.18 -5.77 -12.36
C LYS A 2 -6.93 -5.59 -10.86
N PHE A 3 -5.96 -6.32 -10.31
CA PHE A 3 -5.60 -6.27 -8.90
C PHE A 3 -4.19 -5.72 -8.71
N SER A 4 -4.04 -4.94 -7.64
CA SER A 4 -2.81 -4.21 -7.33
C SER A 4 -2.52 -4.29 -5.84
N VAL A 5 -1.26 -4.06 -5.47
CA VAL A 5 -0.80 -4.12 -4.07
C VAL A 5 -0.34 -2.75 -3.60
N CYS A 6 -0.79 -2.32 -2.43
CA CYS A 6 -0.23 -1.14 -1.78
C CYS A 6 1.03 -1.50 -0.98
N LEU A 7 2.13 -0.80 -1.25
CA LEU A 7 3.39 -0.91 -0.51
C LEU A 7 3.24 -0.29 0.88
N SER A 8 4.12 -0.67 1.80
CA SER A 8 4.16 -0.12 3.16
C SER A 8 4.78 1.27 3.27
N THR A 9 5.19 1.90 2.16
CA THR A 9 5.79 3.25 2.18
C THR A 9 4.82 4.23 2.82
N GLY A 10 5.28 4.96 3.85
CA GLY A 10 4.45 5.93 4.57
C GLY A 10 3.38 5.33 5.49
N PHE A 11 3.29 4.01 5.64
CA PHE A 11 2.22 3.38 6.45
C PHE A 11 2.67 2.72 7.75
N GLU A 12 3.97 2.73 8.06
CA GLU A 12 4.46 2.31 9.37
C GLU A 12 3.88 3.19 10.49
N GLY A 13 3.28 2.57 11.50
CA GLY A 13 2.57 3.24 12.58
C GLY A 13 1.17 3.78 12.22
N VAL A 14 0.84 3.80 10.92
CA VAL A 14 -0.51 4.05 10.41
C VAL A 14 -1.22 2.69 10.30
N MET A 15 -0.93 1.92 9.26
CA MET A 15 -1.57 0.62 9.00
C MET A 15 -0.69 -0.59 9.37
N TYR A 16 0.63 -0.39 9.45
CA TYR A 16 1.60 -1.44 9.76
C TYR A 16 2.28 -1.18 11.11
N PRO A 17 2.79 -2.20 11.81
CA PRO A 17 3.57 -2.00 13.03
C PRO A 17 4.89 -1.25 12.75
N VAL A 18 5.57 -0.80 13.81
CA VAL A 18 6.89 -0.15 13.71
C VAL A 18 7.95 -1.01 14.42
N PRO A 19 9.05 -1.40 13.75
CA PRO A 19 9.31 -1.30 12.30
C PRO A 19 8.53 -2.37 11.51
N PHE A 20 8.44 -2.22 10.18
CA PHE A 20 7.78 -3.20 9.32
C PHE A 20 8.60 -3.65 8.12
N ALA A 21 9.14 -2.73 7.32
CA ALA A 21 9.81 -3.06 6.06
C ALA A 21 11.14 -2.32 5.89
N GLY A 22 12.15 -3.02 5.36
CA GLY A 22 13.42 -2.47 4.92
C GLY A 22 13.46 -2.21 3.40
N PRO A 23 14.52 -1.57 2.89
CA PRO A 23 14.67 -1.28 1.46
C PRO A 23 14.64 -2.54 0.57
N GLU A 24 15.24 -3.64 1.03
CA GLU A 24 15.29 -4.92 0.34
C GLU A 24 13.90 -5.56 0.18
N ASP A 25 12.98 -5.30 1.13
CA ASP A 25 11.64 -5.84 1.10
C ASP A 25 10.84 -5.27 -0.07
N PHE A 26 10.99 -3.99 -0.39
CA PHE A 26 10.28 -3.38 -1.53
C PHE A 26 10.69 -4.00 -2.87
N ILE A 27 11.99 -4.25 -3.05
CA ILE A 27 12.52 -4.89 -4.26
C ILE A 27 12.00 -6.32 -4.36
N ALA A 28 12.02 -7.06 -3.24
CA ALA A 28 11.50 -8.43 -3.18
C ALA A 28 9.98 -8.47 -3.46
N GLN A 29 9.21 -7.55 -2.87
CA GLN A 29 7.78 -7.40 -3.08
C GLN A 29 7.44 -7.07 -4.53
N GLY A 30 8.15 -6.12 -5.15
CA GLY A 30 7.94 -5.77 -6.56
C GLY A 30 8.15 -6.97 -7.49
N LYS A 31 9.27 -7.69 -7.32
CA LYS A 31 9.55 -8.93 -8.08
C LYS A 31 8.49 -10.00 -7.83
N LEU A 32 8.04 -10.16 -6.59
CA LEU A 32 7.01 -11.14 -6.25
C LEU A 32 5.65 -10.77 -6.87
N CYS A 33 5.23 -9.51 -6.79
CA CYS A 33 3.98 -9.03 -7.36
C CYS A 33 3.93 -9.26 -8.87
N GLU A 34 5.03 -8.98 -9.58
CA GLU A 34 5.14 -9.25 -11.01
C GLU A 34 5.04 -10.75 -11.34
N ARG A 35 5.72 -11.62 -10.57
CA ARG A 35 5.64 -13.08 -10.75
C ARG A 35 4.24 -13.63 -10.50
N LEU A 36 3.51 -13.05 -9.56
CA LEU A 36 2.15 -13.45 -9.21
C LEU A 36 1.09 -12.87 -10.15
N GLY A 37 1.48 -11.98 -11.08
CA GLY A 37 0.57 -11.42 -12.08
C GLY A 37 -0.30 -10.27 -11.56
N TYR A 38 0.13 -9.56 -10.50
CA TYR A 38 -0.51 -8.29 -10.13
C TYR A 38 -0.28 -7.25 -11.23
N ASP A 39 -1.28 -6.38 -11.43
CA ASP A 39 -1.22 -5.34 -12.46
C ASP A 39 -0.26 -4.22 -12.05
N SER A 40 -0.24 -3.87 -10.76
CA SER A 40 0.54 -2.73 -10.28
C SER A 40 0.87 -2.76 -8.78
N VAL A 41 1.85 -1.96 -8.37
CA VAL A 41 2.18 -1.66 -6.97
C VAL A 41 2.08 -0.17 -6.69
N TRP A 42 1.68 0.21 -5.47
CA TRP A 42 1.35 1.60 -5.13
C TRP A 42 2.01 2.08 -3.83
N GLY A 43 2.75 3.20 -3.85
CA GLY A 43 3.42 3.78 -2.67
C GLY A 43 2.77 5.07 -2.13
N ASN A 44 2.66 5.20 -0.81
CA ASN A 44 2.19 6.41 -0.12
C ASN A 44 3.30 7.42 0.19
N ASP A 45 2.93 8.70 0.30
CA ASP A 45 3.83 9.84 0.49
C ASP A 45 3.62 10.50 1.86
N HIS A 46 4.57 10.31 2.77
CA HIS A 46 4.65 11.01 4.05
C HIS A 46 6.06 11.54 4.27
N VAL A 47 6.17 12.82 4.59
CA VAL A 47 7.44 13.54 4.81
C VAL A 47 7.84 13.52 6.28
N THR A 48 6.87 13.45 7.21
CA THR A 48 7.17 13.37 8.64
C THR A 48 6.16 12.49 9.38
N THR A 49 6.61 11.90 10.48
CA THR A 49 5.76 11.12 11.38
C THR A 49 4.67 11.99 11.98
N GLN A 50 3.40 11.58 11.83
CA GLN A 50 2.26 12.26 12.43
C GLN A 50 2.30 12.18 13.95
N ASP A 51 1.75 13.19 14.64
CA ASP A 51 1.82 13.27 16.11
C ASP A 51 1.22 12.04 16.78
N TYR A 52 0.07 11.55 16.29
CA TYR A 52 -0.54 10.35 16.86
C TYR A 52 0.33 9.10 16.69
N VAL A 53 1.15 9.01 15.64
CA VAL A 53 2.07 7.89 15.44
C VAL A 53 3.22 7.99 16.43
N ARG A 54 3.75 9.21 16.69
CA ARG A 54 4.76 9.45 17.72
C ARG A 54 4.26 9.06 19.11
N ASP A 55 3.00 9.39 19.40
CA ASP A 55 2.35 9.05 20.67
C ASP A 55 2.14 7.54 20.84
N LEU A 56 1.76 6.84 19.76
CA LEU A 56 1.55 5.38 19.78
C LEU A 56 2.86 4.58 19.83
N PHE A 57 3.94 5.12 19.25
CA PHE A 57 5.24 4.45 19.13
C PHE A 57 6.38 5.33 19.69
N PRO A 58 6.36 5.63 21.00
CA PRO A 58 7.34 6.51 21.61
C PRO A 58 8.75 5.94 21.49
N GLY A 59 9.69 6.75 20.99
CA GLY A 59 11.09 6.35 20.77
C GLY A 59 11.31 5.36 19.63
N LYS A 60 10.28 5.04 18.84
CA LYS A 60 10.34 4.11 17.71
C LYS A 60 9.84 4.81 16.44
N PRO A 61 10.68 5.59 15.75
CA PRO A 61 10.27 6.28 14.54
C PRO A 61 9.98 5.28 13.40
N PRO A 62 8.92 5.51 12.60
CA PRO A 62 8.66 4.72 11.41
C PRO A 62 9.63 5.05 10.26
N ASN A 63 9.84 4.08 9.37
CA ASN A 63 10.59 4.28 8.14
C ASN A 63 9.68 4.76 7.00
N PHE A 64 9.56 6.07 6.85
CA PHE A 64 8.81 6.69 5.75
C PHE A 64 9.70 6.89 4.52
N TYR A 65 9.86 5.82 3.74
CA TYR A 65 10.58 5.88 2.46
C TYR A 65 9.83 6.71 1.41
N GLU A 66 10.58 7.50 0.64
CA GLU A 66 10.02 8.32 -0.44
C GLU A 66 9.48 7.42 -1.58
N PRO A 67 8.20 7.55 -1.96
CA PRO A 67 7.54 6.58 -2.83
C PRO A 67 8.08 6.57 -4.25
N MET A 68 8.45 7.72 -4.84
CA MET A 68 8.95 7.76 -6.21
C MET A 68 10.31 7.05 -6.33
N MET A 69 11.18 7.19 -5.33
CA MET A 69 12.47 6.50 -5.25
C MET A 69 12.30 4.99 -5.10
N VAL A 70 11.37 4.55 -4.22
CA VAL A 70 11.05 3.12 -4.07
C VAL A 70 10.49 2.55 -5.37
N LEU A 71 9.58 3.26 -6.03
CA LEU A 71 8.99 2.83 -7.30
C LEU A 71 10.03 2.80 -8.43
N ALA A 72 10.98 3.74 -8.46
CA ALA A 72 12.09 3.71 -9.42
C ALA A 72 12.97 2.46 -9.24
N ALA A 73 13.29 2.11 -7.98
CA ALA A 73 14.05 0.90 -7.68
C ALA A 73 13.30 -0.38 -8.10
N ILE A 74 11.99 -0.45 -7.85
CA ILE A 74 11.14 -1.56 -8.31
C ILE A 74 11.07 -1.58 -9.85
N GLY A 75 10.90 -0.42 -10.48
CA GLY A 75 10.80 -0.26 -11.92
C GLY A 75 12.02 -0.78 -12.66
N ALA A 76 13.21 -0.60 -12.09
CA ALA A 76 14.48 -1.08 -12.65
C ALA A 76 14.62 -2.62 -12.64
N VAL A 77 13.88 -3.32 -11.78
CA VAL A 77 13.96 -4.79 -11.63
C VAL A 77 12.69 -5.53 -12.08
N THR A 78 11.75 -4.82 -12.71
CA THR A 78 10.48 -5.35 -13.22
C THR A 78 10.29 -4.91 -14.67
N THR A 79 9.48 -5.66 -15.43
CA THR A 79 9.33 -5.44 -16.89
C THR A 79 7.90 -5.16 -17.33
N ARG A 80 6.89 -5.56 -16.53
CA ARG A 80 5.46 -5.46 -16.84
C ARG A 80 4.66 -4.79 -15.74
N LEU A 81 5.06 -4.94 -14.48
CA LEU A 81 4.35 -4.41 -13.32
C LEU A 81 4.22 -2.88 -13.40
N LYS A 82 3.01 -2.32 -13.32
CA LYS A 82 2.86 -0.85 -13.28
C LYS A 82 3.22 -0.29 -11.90
N LEU A 83 3.64 0.97 -11.89
CA LEU A 83 4.21 1.64 -10.71
C LEU A 83 3.33 2.85 -10.40
N GLY A 84 2.69 2.86 -9.24
CA GLY A 84 1.70 3.88 -8.86
C GLY A 84 2.09 4.66 -7.61
N THR A 85 1.83 5.97 -7.57
CA THR A 85 1.79 6.70 -6.28
C THR A 85 0.37 6.72 -5.73
N ALA A 86 0.16 6.63 -4.41
CA ALA A 86 -1.17 6.53 -3.79
C ALA A 86 -1.23 7.22 -2.41
N LEU A 87 -0.93 8.50 -2.27
CA LEU A 87 -0.88 9.54 -3.30
C LEU A 87 0.40 10.36 -3.12
N THR A 88 0.91 10.97 -4.18
CA THR A 88 1.85 12.10 -4.05
C THR A 88 1.10 13.32 -3.51
N VAL A 89 1.61 13.95 -2.45
CA VAL A 89 0.95 15.14 -1.86
C VAL A 89 1.35 16.38 -2.67
N LEU A 90 0.58 16.69 -3.72
CA LEU A 90 0.93 17.72 -4.71
C LEU A 90 1.18 19.11 -4.09
N PRO A 91 0.38 19.61 -3.12
CA PRO A 91 0.68 20.89 -2.46
C PRO A 91 2.04 20.95 -1.76
N MET A 92 2.65 19.80 -1.47
CA MET A 92 3.97 19.67 -0.83
C MET A 92 5.12 19.43 -1.81
N ARG A 93 4.83 19.43 -3.12
CA ARG A 93 5.81 19.24 -4.18
C ARG A 93 5.92 20.48 -5.04
N ASP A 94 7.11 20.71 -5.58
CA ASP A 94 7.29 21.66 -6.69
C ASP A 94 6.80 20.98 -7.99
N PRO A 95 5.84 21.56 -8.73
CA PRO A 95 5.25 20.92 -9.91
C PRO A 95 6.24 20.75 -11.06
N VAL A 96 7.25 21.62 -11.19
CA VAL A 96 8.29 21.51 -12.23
C VAL A 96 9.17 20.29 -11.97
N TYR A 97 9.70 20.18 -10.76
CA TYR A 97 10.51 19.02 -10.38
C TYR A 97 9.69 17.73 -10.35
N LEU A 98 8.45 17.78 -9.87
CA LEU A 98 7.57 16.62 -9.86
C LEU A 98 7.29 16.11 -11.28
N ALA A 99 6.98 17.01 -12.23
CA ALA A 99 6.80 16.62 -13.63
C ALA A 99 8.08 15.99 -14.20
N LYS A 100 9.26 16.57 -13.93
CA LYS A 100 10.54 16.00 -14.39
C LYS A 100 10.79 14.60 -13.80
N GLN A 101 10.54 14.41 -12.50
CA GLN A 101 10.66 13.12 -11.83
C GLN A 101 9.70 12.09 -12.41
N ALA A 102 8.43 12.48 -12.59
CA ALA A 102 7.37 11.63 -13.12
C ALA A 102 7.66 11.16 -14.56
N ILE A 103 8.04 12.08 -15.45
CA ILE A 103 8.41 11.76 -16.83
C ILE A 103 9.67 10.87 -16.88
N THR A 104 10.65 11.15 -16.03
CA THR A 104 11.88 10.33 -15.97
C THR A 104 11.53 8.90 -15.56
N LEU A 105 10.69 8.73 -14.53
CA LEU A 105 10.26 7.40 -14.10
C LEU A 105 9.39 6.71 -15.17
N ASP A 106 8.52 7.44 -15.88
CA ASP A 106 7.77 6.92 -17.01
C ASP A 106 8.69 6.41 -18.13
N GLN A 107 9.71 7.19 -18.50
CA GLN A 107 10.73 6.80 -19.47
C GLN A 107 11.51 5.56 -19.04
N MET A 108 12.03 5.56 -17.81
CA MET A 108 12.84 4.47 -17.24
C MET A 108 12.03 3.18 -17.06
N SER A 109 10.72 3.31 -16.83
CA SER A 109 9.81 2.17 -16.68
C SER A 109 9.17 1.74 -18.00
N ASN A 110 9.50 2.37 -19.14
CA ASN A 110 8.90 2.12 -20.45
C ASN A 110 7.36 2.32 -20.45
N GLY A 111 6.90 3.46 -19.94
CA GLY A 111 5.47 3.83 -19.97
C GLY A 111 4.61 3.20 -18.87
N ARG A 112 5.21 2.66 -17.81
CA ARG A 112 4.51 1.91 -16.76
C ARG A 112 4.16 2.74 -15.53
N PHE A 113 4.54 4.00 -15.48
CA PHE A 113 4.30 4.85 -14.32
C PHE A 113 2.89 5.45 -14.33
N ILE A 114 2.24 5.44 -13.18
CA ILE A 114 0.97 6.10 -12.90
C ILE A 114 1.18 7.04 -11.72
N MET A 115 1.00 8.33 -11.93
CA MET A 115 1.13 9.29 -10.83
C MET A 115 -0.26 9.62 -10.32
N ALA A 116 -0.59 9.21 -9.09
CA ALA A 116 -1.77 9.72 -8.43
C ALA A 116 -1.41 10.82 -7.42
N VAL A 117 -2.12 11.94 -7.53
CA VAL A 117 -1.89 13.14 -6.72
C VAL A 117 -3.06 13.41 -5.79
N GLY A 118 -2.79 13.99 -4.63
CA GLY A 118 -3.82 14.38 -3.67
C GLY A 118 -3.42 15.54 -2.77
N LEU A 119 -4.39 15.98 -1.96
CA LEU A 119 -4.26 17.12 -1.04
C LEU A 119 -3.38 16.84 0.19
N GLY A 120 -3.22 15.57 0.57
CA GLY A 120 -2.65 15.16 1.85
C GLY A 120 -3.66 15.27 3.01
N ALA A 121 -3.66 14.27 3.90
CA ALA A 121 -4.64 14.19 4.98
C ALA A 121 -4.28 15.07 6.20
N TYR A 122 -2.99 15.19 6.49
CA TYR A 122 -2.50 15.72 7.77
C TYR A 122 -2.08 17.19 7.63
N ARG A 123 -2.71 18.06 8.43
CA ARG A 123 -2.45 19.51 8.41
C ARG A 123 -1.16 19.85 9.15
N GLU A 124 -0.89 19.11 10.22
CA GLU A 124 0.34 19.14 11.02
C GLU A 124 1.57 18.83 10.15
N GLU A 125 1.49 17.83 9.28
CA GLU A 125 2.54 17.47 8.33
C GLU A 125 2.77 18.59 7.30
N PHE A 126 1.68 19.15 6.76
CA PHE A 126 1.76 20.27 5.82
C PHE A 126 2.39 21.52 6.45
N LEU A 127 2.07 21.83 7.71
CA LEU A 127 2.70 22.91 8.47
C LEU A 127 4.16 22.62 8.80
N ALA A 128 4.51 21.39 9.18
CA ALA A 128 5.88 21.01 9.48
C ALA A 128 6.79 21.13 8.25
N TRP A 129 6.28 20.78 7.06
CA TRP A 129 7.00 20.93 5.80
C TRP A 129 7.14 22.39 5.37
N GLY A 130 6.05 23.15 5.35
CA GLY A 130 6.03 24.47 4.72
C GLY A 130 6.26 25.64 5.68
N GLY A 131 6.17 25.42 7.00
CA GLY A 131 6.29 26.46 8.02
C GLY A 131 5.36 27.66 7.78
N SER A 132 5.87 28.86 8.01
CA SER A 132 5.14 30.12 7.81
C SER A 132 4.72 30.37 6.36
N ARG A 133 5.45 29.82 5.37
CA ARG A 133 5.14 29.97 3.93
C ARG A 133 3.75 29.42 3.58
N VAL A 134 3.29 28.40 4.30
CA VAL A 134 2.02 27.72 4.02
C VAL A 134 0.99 27.85 5.13
N GLU A 135 1.27 28.69 6.14
CA GLU A 135 0.39 28.88 7.29
C GLU A 135 -1.01 29.35 6.85
N LYS A 136 -1.07 30.31 5.93
CA LYS A 136 -2.31 30.87 5.36
C LYS A 136 -2.69 30.25 4.01
N ALA A 137 -1.96 29.23 3.55
CA ALA A 137 -2.21 28.62 2.26
C ALA A 137 -3.44 27.70 2.31
N ARG A 138 -4.25 27.72 1.24
CA ARG A 138 -5.34 26.78 1.04
C ARG A 138 -4.84 25.64 0.16
N ARG A 139 -4.71 24.44 0.73
CA ARG A 139 -4.23 23.25 0.01
C ARG A 139 -5.04 22.94 -1.25
N GLY A 140 -6.35 23.22 -1.23
CA GLY A 140 -7.24 23.10 -2.40
C GLY A 140 -6.76 23.94 -3.57
N ASP A 141 -6.57 25.23 -3.33
CA ASP A 141 -6.12 26.20 -4.34
C ASP A 141 -4.72 25.83 -4.85
N MET A 142 -3.80 25.39 -3.97
CA MET A 142 -2.50 24.87 -4.39
C MET A 142 -2.63 23.60 -5.26
N MET A 143 -3.53 22.68 -4.92
CA MET A 143 -3.77 21.50 -5.73
C MET A 143 -4.28 21.89 -7.13
N ASP A 144 -5.19 22.86 -7.22
CA ASP A 144 -5.75 23.32 -8.48
C ASP A 144 -4.66 23.95 -9.37
N GLU A 145 -3.88 24.89 -8.83
CA GLU A 145 -2.76 25.49 -9.57
C GLU A 145 -1.69 24.46 -9.95
N GLY A 146 -1.39 23.53 -9.05
CA GLY A 146 -0.45 22.45 -9.31
C GLY A 146 -0.91 21.53 -10.45
N LEU A 147 -2.21 21.21 -10.51
CA LEU A 147 -2.78 20.42 -11.60
C LEU A 147 -2.71 21.16 -12.92
N GLU A 148 -3.04 22.45 -12.95
CA GLU A 148 -2.92 23.29 -14.15
C GLU A 148 -1.47 23.35 -14.66
N ALA A 149 -0.52 23.61 -13.76
CA ALA A 149 0.90 23.60 -14.05
C ALA A 149 1.36 22.25 -14.62
N LEU A 150 0.95 21.13 -14.00
CA LEU A 150 1.30 19.80 -14.49
C LEU A 150 0.73 19.51 -15.88
N GLN A 151 -0.50 19.94 -16.19
CA GLN A 151 -1.07 19.79 -17.54
C GLN A 151 -0.23 20.51 -18.59
N LEU A 152 0.24 21.72 -18.32
CA LEU A 152 1.13 22.44 -19.24
C LEU A 152 2.47 21.69 -19.40
N LEU A 153 3.09 21.29 -18.30
CA LEU A 153 4.41 20.65 -18.31
C LEU A 153 4.40 19.30 -19.06
N PHE A 154 3.32 18.53 -18.95
CA PHE A 154 3.18 17.24 -19.63
C PHE A 154 2.90 17.36 -21.12
N ASN A 155 2.10 18.36 -21.55
CA ASN A 155 1.58 18.42 -22.90
C ASN A 155 2.32 19.42 -23.80
N GLU A 156 2.81 20.54 -23.26
CA GLU A 156 3.43 21.61 -24.05
C GLU A 156 4.94 21.44 -24.15
N ALA A 157 5.53 21.63 -25.34
CA ALA A 157 6.98 21.57 -25.50
C ALA A 157 7.72 22.62 -24.64
N ARG A 158 7.18 23.85 -24.63
CA ARG A 158 7.69 25.02 -23.91
C ARG A 158 6.51 25.83 -23.38
N CYS A 159 6.51 26.16 -22.09
CA CYS A 159 5.36 26.80 -21.44
C CYS A 159 5.76 27.76 -20.30
N SER A 160 4.84 28.64 -19.95
CA SER A 160 4.92 29.49 -18.76
C SER A 160 3.65 29.33 -17.93
N TYR A 161 3.74 29.54 -16.61
CA TYR A 161 2.61 29.55 -15.70
C TYR A 161 2.80 30.64 -14.64
N GLU A 162 1.73 31.35 -14.31
CA GLU A 162 1.72 32.42 -13.31
C GLU A 162 0.48 32.28 -12.44
N GLY A 163 0.64 31.57 -11.33
CA GLY A 163 -0.36 31.41 -10.27
C GLY A 163 0.06 32.11 -8.98
N LYS A 164 -0.79 32.02 -7.96
CA LYS A 164 -0.52 32.56 -6.63
C LYS A 164 0.53 31.76 -5.87
N TYR A 165 0.58 30.46 -6.09
CA TYR A 165 1.45 29.52 -5.37
C TYR A 165 2.61 29.03 -6.24
N TYR A 166 2.40 28.89 -7.55
CA TYR A 166 3.42 28.40 -8.47
C TYR A 166 3.62 29.37 -9.63
N THR A 167 4.88 29.58 -10.01
CA THR A 167 5.23 30.36 -11.19
C THR A 167 6.47 29.78 -11.87
N PHE A 168 6.46 29.75 -13.20
CA PHE A 168 7.63 29.49 -14.02
C PHE A 168 7.46 30.17 -15.38
N LYS A 169 8.57 30.59 -15.99
CA LYS A 169 8.56 31.30 -17.25
C LYS A 169 9.44 30.60 -18.25
N ASP A 170 8.92 30.46 -19.45
CA ASP A 170 9.67 30.06 -20.63
C ASP A 170 10.40 28.72 -20.48
N LEU A 171 9.74 27.78 -19.80
CA LEU A 171 10.33 26.50 -19.42
C LEU A 171 10.12 25.47 -20.52
N GLU A 172 11.21 24.88 -21.00
CA GLU A 172 11.22 23.77 -21.95
C GLU A 172 11.55 22.45 -21.23
N MET A 173 10.72 21.40 -21.43
CA MET A 173 10.88 20.13 -20.72
C MET A 173 10.86 18.93 -21.66
N PHE A 174 12.02 18.28 -21.79
CA PHE A 174 12.23 17.02 -22.50
C PHE A 174 13.00 15.98 -21.65
N PRO A 175 12.87 14.66 -21.96
CA PRO A 175 11.94 14.08 -22.93
C PRO A 175 10.47 14.29 -22.50
N LYS A 176 9.50 14.02 -23.38
CA LYS A 176 8.09 13.93 -22.99
C LYS A 176 7.75 12.53 -22.49
N SER A 177 6.61 12.38 -21.82
CA SER A 177 6.09 11.08 -21.38
C SER A 177 5.98 10.10 -22.55
N ARG A 178 6.32 8.82 -22.32
CA ARG A 178 6.05 7.73 -23.26
C ARG A 178 4.55 7.42 -23.30
N ALA A 179 3.91 7.41 -22.13
CA ALA A 179 2.47 7.25 -22.03
C ALA A 179 1.77 8.56 -22.42
N GLN A 180 0.85 8.49 -23.39
CA GLN A 180 0.10 9.63 -23.92
C GLN A 180 -1.40 9.29 -23.96
N PRO A 181 -2.27 10.04 -23.26
CA PRO A 181 -1.93 11.10 -22.29
C PRO A 181 -1.14 10.55 -21.09
N PHE A 182 -0.41 11.43 -20.39
CA PHE A 182 0.31 11.04 -19.17
C PHE A 182 -0.68 10.45 -18.14
N PRO A 183 -0.43 9.28 -17.51
CA PRO A 183 -1.38 8.64 -16.58
C PRO A 183 -1.48 9.36 -15.22
N LEU A 184 -2.11 10.55 -15.20
CA LEU A 184 -2.37 11.33 -14.00
C LEU A 184 -3.67 10.88 -13.34
N TYR A 185 -3.58 10.38 -12.12
CA TYR A 185 -4.74 10.02 -11.31
C TYR A 185 -4.98 11.09 -10.25
N VAL A 186 -6.24 11.40 -9.97
CA VAL A 186 -6.60 12.35 -8.91
C VAL A 186 -7.21 11.60 -7.74
N GLY A 187 -6.65 11.81 -6.56
CA GLY A 187 -7.07 11.16 -5.33
C GLY A 187 -8.06 11.96 -4.49
N GLY A 188 -8.83 11.23 -3.69
CA GLY A 188 -9.86 11.80 -2.82
C GLY A 188 -11.28 11.35 -3.20
N HIS A 189 -12.24 11.61 -2.32
CA HIS A 189 -13.63 11.14 -2.50
C HIS A 189 -14.68 12.23 -2.22
N ASN A 190 -14.24 13.46 -1.96
CA ASN A 190 -15.13 14.62 -1.89
C ASN A 190 -15.47 15.12 -3.30
N MET A 191 -16.45 16.00 -3.39
CA MET A 191 -16.96 16.51 -4.67
C MET A 191 -15.89 17.27 -5.46
N GLU A 192 -15.02 18.00 -4.77
CA GLU A 192 -13.94 18.76 -5.38
C GLU A 192 -12.84 17.84 -5.95
N ALA A 193 -12.58 16.67 -5.34
CA ALA A 193 -11.69 15.67 -5.93
C ALA A 193 -12.31 15.02 -7.18
N LEU A 194 -13.62 14.78 -7.18
CA LEU A 194 -14.32 14.28 -8.36
C LEU A 194 -14.29 15.29 -9.50
N GLU A 195 -14.47 16.58 -9.21
CA GLU A 195 -14.37 17.66 -10.17
C GLU A 195 -12.97 17.72 -10.80
N ARG A 196 -11.92 17.69 -9.96
CA ARG A 196 -10.53 17.63 -10.43
C ARG A 196 -10.24 16.38 -11.27
N ALA A 197 -10.73 15.22 -10.84
CA ALA A 197 -10.57 13.97 -11.58
C ALA A 197 -11.27 14.03 -12.95
N ALA A 198 -12.50 14.53 -13.00
CA ALA A 198 -13.26 14.74 -14.22
C ALA A 198 -12.53 15.69 -15.17
N ARG A 199 -11.99 16.81 -14.68
CA ARG A 199 -11.33 17.81 -15.51
C ARG A 199 -9.93 17.42 -15.97
N TYR A 200 -9.11 16.85 -15.09
CA TYR A 200 -7.66 16.70 -15.32
C TYR A 200 -7.17 15.25 -15.34
N GLY A 201 -7.90 14.30 -14.74
CA GLY A 201 -7.40 12.95 -14.49
C GLY A 201 -7.63 11.98 -15.65
N GLN A 202 -6.65 11.12 -15.90
CA GLN A 202 -6.79 9.85 -16.63
C GLN A 202 -7.30 8.73 -15.71
N GLY A 203 -7.37 8.98 -14.39
CA GLY A 203 -8.02 8.10 -13.45
C GLY A 203 -8.37 8.76 -12.12
N TRP A 204 -9.15 8.03 -11.32
CA TRP A 204 -9.60 8.44 -10.00
C TRP A 204 -9.20 7.42 -8.94
N LEU A 205 -8.54 7.89 -7.87
CA LEU A 205 -8.03 7.08 -6.75
C LEU A 205 -8.66 7.48 -5.41
N PRO A 206 -9.87 6.98 -5.10
CA PRO A 206 -10.49 7.25 -3.81
C PRO A 206 -9.81 6.50 -2.67
N GLY A 207 -9.95 7.05 -1.47
CA GLY A 207 -9.77 6.27 -0.25
C GLY A 207 -10.82 5.16 -0.14
N TRP A 208 -10.68 4.27 0.84
CA TRP A 208 -11.69 3.25 1.11
C TRP A 208 -13.06 3.90 1.41
N ARG A 209 -14.12 3.41 0.74
CA ARG A 209 -15.52 3.78 0.99
C ARG A 209 -16.42 2.54 0.85
N PRO A 210 -17.60 2.52 1.52
CA PRO A 210 -18.61 1.48 1.30
C PRO A 210 -19.02 1.39 -0.19
N LEU A 211 -19.38 0.19 -0.65
CA LEU A 211 -19.72 -0.05 -2.07
C LEU A 211 -20.81 0.87 -2.60
N LYS A 212 -21.89 1.08 -1.83
CA LYS A 212 -22.98 1.98 -2.23
C LYS A 212 -22.49 3.40 -2.47
N GLU A 213 -21.61 3.90 -1.61
CA GLU A 213 -21.05 5.23 -1.80
C GLU A 213 -20.08 5.27 -2.98
N MET A 214 -19.32 4.20 -3.22
CA MET A 214 -18.50 4.10 -4.43
C MET A 214 -19.36 4.18 -5.70
N GLU A 215 -20.51 3.52 -5.75
CA GLU A 215 -21.45 3.61 -6.88
C GLU A 215 -21.94 5.05 -7.09
N GLU A 216 -22.35 5.73 -6.02
CA GLU A 216 -22.79 7.14 -6.07
C GLU A 216 -21.66 8.07 -6.58
N ARG A 217 -20.43 7.87 -6.09
CA ARG A 217 -19.26 8.68 -6.50
C ARG A 217 -18.85 8.39 -7.95
N ILE A 218 -18.94 7.14 -8.41
CA ILE A 218 -18.70 6.79 -9.81
C ILE A 218 -19.74 7.45 -10.72
N ALA A 219 -21.03 7.39 -10.35
CA ALA A 219 -22.09 8.05 -11.11
C ALA A 219 -21.84 9.57 -11.21
N THR A 220 -21.47 10.19 -10.09
CA THR A 220 -21.11 11.61 -10.03
C THR A 220 -19.92 11.93 -10.94
N LEU A 221 -18.84 11.14 -10.88
CA LEU A 221 -17.66 11.33 -11.73
C LEU A 221 -18.02 11.25 -13.22
N LYS A 222 -18.86 10.28 -13.61
CA LYS A 222 -19.34 10.14 -14.98
C LYS A 222 -20.13 11.37 -15.44
N ALA A 223 -21.04 11.88 -14.60
CA ALA A 223 -21.81 13.08 -14.90
C ALA A 223 -20.90 14.31 -15.08
N ARG A 224 -19.96 14.54 -14.15
CA ARG A 224 -19.01 15.66 -14.24
C ARG A 224 -18.11 15.56 -15.46
N ALA A 225 -17.62 14.36 -15.80
CA ALA A 225 -16.82 14.16 -17.00
C ALA A 225 -17.58 14.57 -18.28
N LEU A 226 -18.86 14.21 -18.38
CA LEU A 226 -19.72 14.62 -19.50
C LEU A 226 -19.94 16.14 -19.54
N GLU A 227 -20.19 16.77 -18.38
CA GLU A 227 -20.37 18.23 -18.27
C GLU A 227 -19.13 19.01 -18.76
N VAL A 228 -17.92 18.50 -18.50
CA VAL A 228 -16.65 19.09 -18.97
C VAL A 228 -16.22 18.59 -20.35
N GLY A 229 -17.10 17.88 -21.08
CA GLY A 229 -16.88 17.44 -22.46
C GLY A 229 -15.89 16.28 -22.62
N ARG A 230 -15.65 15.49 -21.57
CA ARG A 230 -14.77 14.30 -21.60
C ARG A 230 -15.59 13.02 -21.59
N ASN A 231 -15.08 12.00 -22.29
CA ASN A 231 -15.66 10.66 -22.25
C ASN A 231 -15.35 9.99 -20.90
N PRO A 232 -16.37 9.58 -20.11
CA PRO A 232 -16.13 8.89 -18.84
C PRO A 232 -15.41 7.55 -18.97
N GLY A 233 -15.42 6.93 -20.16
CA GLY A 233 -14.67 5.71 -20.45
C GLY A 233 -13.15 5.90 -20.44
N ASP A 234 -12.67 7.13 -20.62
CA ASP A 234 -11.24 7.46 -20.62
C ASP A 234 -10.68 7.72 -19.21
N ILE A 235 -11.53 7.63 -18.18
CA ILE A 235 -11.15 7.82 -16.78
C ILE A 235 -11.17 6.46 -16.07
N ASP A 236 -9.98 5.94 -15.80
CA ASP A 236 -9.81 4.73 -15.02
C ASP A 236 -10.38 4.91 -13.61
N ARG A 237 -11.10 3.90 -13.13
CA ARG A 237 -11.72 3.91 -11.79
C ARG A 237 -11.07 2.87 -10.92
N THR A 238 -10.72 3.29 -9.71
CA THR A 238 -10.08 2.41 -8.74
C THR A 238 -10.91 2.31 -7.46
N ALA A 239 -10.71 1.24 -6.71
CA ALA A 239 -11.30 1.06 -5.38
C ALA A 239 -10.30 0.37 -4.46
N ILE A 240 -10.20 0.85 -3.22
CA ILE A 240 -9.43 0.18 -2.18
C ILE A 240 -10.32 -0.90 -1.56
N LEU A 241 -9.88 -2.15 -1.65
CA LEU A 241 -10.51 -3.29 -1.00
C LEU A 241 -9.91 -3.47 0.39
N GLY A 242 -10.77 -3.50 1.41
CA GLY A 242 -10.40 -3.75 2.80
C GLY A 242 -11.64 -3.78 3.69
N ASP A 243 -11.57 -4.50 4.80
CA ASP A 243 -12.56 -4.40 5.88
C ASP A 243 -12.14 -3.25 6.78
N CYS A 244 -12.67 -2.05 6.54
CA CYS A 244 -12.69 -1.05 7.59
C CYS A 244 -13.80 -1.49 8.54
N ARG A 245 -13.45 -2.25 9.59
CA ARG A 245 -14.39 -2.55 10.68
C ARG A 245 -14.87 -1.24 11.29
N GLN A 246 -15.98 -0.71 10.77
CA GLN A 246 -16.73 0.34 11.42
C GLN A 246 -17.33 -0.29 12.68
N ASP A 247 -17.02 0.27 13.85
CA ASP A 247 -17.67 -0.13 15.11
C ASP A 247 -19.19 -0.09 14.91
N PRO A 248 -19.93 -1.21 15.06
CA PRO A 248 -21.38 -1.29 14.85
C PRO A 248 -22.20 -0.37 15.78
N ARG A 249 -21.55 0.31 16.74
CA ARG A 249 -22.17 1.30 17.64
C ARG A 249 -22.18 2.74 17.10
N GLY A 250 -21.88 2.96 15.81
CA GLY A 250 -21.95 4.29 15.18
C GLY A 250 -20.94 5.30 15.72
N ARG A 251 -19.93 4.85 16.48
CA ARG A 251 -18.80 5.69 16.89
C ARG A 251 -17.77 5.66 15.78
N GLY A 252 -18.03 6.44 14.73
CA GLY A 252 -17.02 6.84 13.76
C GLY A 252 -15.97 7.75 14.41
N LYS A 253 -15.25 7.22 15.39
CA LYS A 253 -13.86 7.59 15.59
C LYS A 253 -13.11 6.54 14.81
N ALA A 254 -12.29 6.98 13.86
CA ALA A 254 -11.20 6.14 13.41
C ALA A 254 -10.57 5.48 14.64
N LEU A 255 -10.12 4.23 14.54
CA LEU A 255 -9.39 3.55 15.62
C LEU A 255 -8.05 4.25 15.99
N TYR A 256 -7.89 5.52 15.61
CA TYR A 256 -6.85 6.45 16.00
C TYR A 256 -7.41 7.42 17.06
N GLY A 257 -6.90 7.26 18.29
CA GLY A 257 -6.88 8.32 19.30
C GLY A 257 -8.24 8.74 19.89
N LYS A 258 -8.64 8.08 20.99
CA LYS A 258 -9.10 8.75 22.23
C LYS A 258 -9.53 7.69 23.26
N ARG A 259 -8.56 7.19 24.03
CA ARG A 259 -8.68 6.82 25.45
C ARG A 259 -7.29 6.45 26.01
N ALA A 260 -6.42 7.44 26.13
CA ALA A 260 -5.51 7.49 27.27
C ALA A 260 -6.31 8.11 28.41
N GLY A 261 -6.59 7.35 29.46
CA GLY A 261 -7.33 7.84 30.62
C GLY A 261 -8.22 6.78 31.24
N ARG A 262 -7.71 6.19 32.34
CA ARG A 262 -8.31 5.20 33.25
C ARG A 262 -8.18 3.74 32.81
N ALA A 263 -7.22 3.07 33.43
CA ALA A 263 -7.42 1.70 33.85
C ALA A 263 -8.58 1.65 34.87
N PRO A 264 -9.54 0.74 34.71
CA PRO A 264 -10.19 0.11 35.83
C PRO A 264 -9.72 -1.34 35.86
N GLY A 265 -8.93 -1.66 36.90
CA GLY A 265 -8.87 -3.03 37.35
C GLY A 265 -10.30 -3.50 37.60
N VAL A 266 -10.69 -4.58 36.94
CA VAL A 266 -11.86 -5.36 37.37
C VAL A 266 -11.29 -6.59 38.06
N ALA A 267 -11.49 -6.57 39.37
CA ALA A 267 -11.10 -7.57 40.32
C ALA A 267 -11.73 -8.93 40.00
N PHE A 268 -10.95 -9.98 40.23
CA PHE A 268 -11.44 -11.33 40.37
C PHE A 268 -12.34 -11.44 41.62
N LEU A 269 -13.56 -11.92 41.44
CA LEU A 269 -14.43 -12.42 42.50
C LEU A 269 -15.18 -13.64 41.96
N HIS A 270 -14.67 -14.86 42.19
CA HIS A 270 -15.27 -15.78 43.17
C HIS A 270 -14.45 -17.06 43.39
N ARG A 271 -14.81 -17.72 44.50
CA ARG A 271 -14.09 -18.66 45.37
C ARG A 271 -14.06 -20.13 44.85
N PRO A 272 -13.24 -21.00 45.47
CA PRO A 272 -12.82 -22.30 44.96
C PRO A 272 -13.77 -23.45 45.36
N ARG A 273 -13.64 -24.60 44.69
CA ARG A 273 -13.92 -25.92 45.29
C ARG A 273 -13.08 -27.04 44.65
N SER A 274 -12.29 -27.67 45.54
CA SER A 274 -11.89 -29.09 45.63
C SER A 274 -11.22 -29.83 44.45
N GLN A 275 -9.92 -30.14 44.69
CA GLN A 275 -9.14 -31.34 44.31
C GLN A 275 -9.84 -32.69 44.66
N PRO A 276 -9.25 -33.92 44.50
CA PRO A 276 -7.90 -34.35 44.03
C PRO A 276 -7.96 -35.46 42.94
N SER A 277 -6.91 -35.95 42.27
CA SER A 277 -5.68 -36.61 42.76
C SER A 277 -4.87 -37.12 41.54
N GLY A 278 -3.58 -37.43 41.70
CA GLY A 278 -2.87 -38.37 40.80
C GLY A 278 -1.48 -37.93 40.32
N ARG A 279 -0.43 -38.35 41.04
CA ARG A 279 0.98 -38.39 40.59
C ARG A 279 1.24 -39.61 39.69
N CYS A 280 2.17 -39.49 38.73
CA CYS A 280 3.28 -40.43 38.42
C CYS A 280 4.02 -39.88 37.18
N GLN A 281 5.27 -39.39 37.28
CA GLN A 281 6.57 -40.09 37.27
C GLN A 281 6.79 -41.13 36.15
N SER A 282 7.78 -40.79 35.30
CA SER A 282 8.80 -41.61 34.62
C SER A 282 8.41 -42.83 33.76
N GLY A 283 8.90 -42.87 32.52
CA GLY A 283 9.02 -44.08 31.71
C GLY A 283 9.85 -43.86 30.45
N ARG A 284 10.92 -44.64 30.29
CA ARG A 284 11.96 -44.55 29.24
C ARG A 284 11.50 -45.15 27.90
N VAL A 285 12.09 -44.60 26.83
CA VAL A 285 12.69 -45.25 25.63
C VAL A 285 12.08 -46.55 25.11
N ALA A 286 11.65 -46.53 23.83
CA ALA A 286 11.89 -47.63 22.90
C ALA A 286 11.97 -47.11 21.45
N ARG A 287 13.14 -47.30 20.82
CA ARG A 287 13.31 -47.25 19.36
C ARG A 287 12.66 -48.49 18.75
N ARG A 288 12.05 -48.34 17.57
CA ARG A 288 12.14 -49.38 16.53
C ARG A 288 12.10 -48.74 15.14
N ASP A 289 13.04 -49.23 14.36
CA ASP A 289 13.40 -48.89 12.99
C ASP A 289 12.75 -49.93 12.07
N SER A 290 12.24 -49.52 10.90
CA SER A 290 12.10 -50.40 9.73
C SER A 290 11.86 -49.60 8.46
N ARG A 291 12.64 -49.96 7.44
CA ARG A 291 12.83 -49.38 6.10
C ARG A 291 11.77 -49.82 5.08
N GLU A 292 11.96 -49.32 3.84
CA GLU A 292 11.40 -49.67 2.51
C GLU A 292 10.21 -48.81 2.06
N ASN A 293 10.19 -48.13 0.90
CA ASN A 293 10.52 -48.47 -0.50
C ASN A 293 11.00 -47.19 -1.26
N ARG A 294 12.11 -47.12 -2.04
CA ARG A 294 12.31 -47.46 -3.49
C ARG A 294 11.12 -47.06 -4.38
N GLN A 295 11.17 -46.38 -5.54
CA GLN A 295 12.06 -46.06 -6.68
C GLN A 295 11.39 -44.82 -7.39
N VAL A 296 11.96 -43.95 -8.23
CA VAL A 296 12.55 -44.03 -9.60
C VAL A 296 13.11 -42.59 -9.86
N ALA A 297 14.39 -42.31 -10.15
CA ALA A 297 15.05 -42.22 -11.48
C ALA A 297 14.32 -41.27 -12.50
N CYS A 298 14.91 -40.42 -13.35
CA CYS A 298 16.28 -40.23 -13.85
C CYS A 298 16.38 -38.93 -14.71
N TYR A 299 17.58 -38.31 -14.70
CA TYR A 299 18.31 -37.57 -15.79
C TYR A 299 17.70 -36.27 -16.39
N TRP A 300 18.45 -35.16 -16.53
CA TRP A 300 19.69 -35.02 -17.32
C TRP A 300 20.73 -34.08 -16.67
N ARG A 301 22.00 -34.25 -17.07
CA ARG A 301 23.23 -33.80 -16.39
C ARG A 301 24.15 -33.09 -17.40
N ARG A 302 25.07 -32.27 -16.84
CA ARG A 302 26.39 -31.83 -17.34
C ARG A 302 26.45 -30.58 -18.25
N SER A 303 27.45 -29.69 -18.15
CA SER A 303 28.53 -29.34 -17.19
C SER A 303 29.19 -28.04 -17.71
N LEU A 304 29.70 -27.14 -16.85
CA LEU A 304 31.11 -26.70 -16.70
C LEU A 304 31.03 -25.21 -16.28
N GLN A 305 31.71 -24.60 -15.31
CA GLN A 305 32.87 -24.88 -14.45
C GLN A 305 32.68 -24.11 -13.10
N ARG A 306 33.26 -24.62 -12.00
CA ARG A 306 33.54 -23.86 -10.76
C ARG A 306 35.07 -23.75 -10.58
N PRO A 307 35.58 -22.75 -9.84
CA PRO A 307 35.88 -22.86 -8.39
C PRO A 307 35.41 -21.60 -7.64
N ASP A 308 35.36 -21.43 -6.33
CA ASP A 308 35.43 -22.23 -5.11
C ASP A 308 34.78 -21.31 -4.06
N VAL A 309 33.73 -21.75 -3.36
CA VAL A 309 33.20 -21.03 -2.19
C VAL A 309 32.69 -22.09 -1.20
N PRO A 310 33.07 -22.02 0.10
CA PRO A 310 32.71 -23.02 1.10
C PRO A 310 31.20 -23.15 1.30
N ARG A 311 30.75 -24.40 1.48
CA ARG A 311 29.41 -24.78 1.93
C ARG A 311 29.33 -24.82 3.46
N GLU A 312 28.09 -24.61 3.92
CA GLU A 312 27.50 -24.83 5.26
C GLU A 312 27.25 -23.51 6.00
N LEU A 313 26.02 -23.00 6.09
CA LEU A 313 24.86 -23.62 6.74
C LEU A 313 23.56 -23.45 5.93
N GLY A 314 22.85 -24.57 5.72
CA GLY A 314 21.51 -24.60 5.17
C GLY A 314 20.44 -24.55 6.26
N GLY A 315 19.38 -23.78 6.02
CA GLY A 315 18.14 -23.80 6.79
C GLY A 315 16.98 -23.35 5.90
N ARG A 316 16.17 -24.31 5.45
CA ARG A 316 14.98 -24.11 4.61
C ARG A 316 13.92 -23.26 5.32
N ASN A 317 13.32 -22.30 4.61
CA ASN A 317 11.95 -21.84 4.88
C ASN A 317 11.36 -21.19 3.61
N GLU A 318 11.13 -21.99 2.57
CA GLU A 318 10.04 -21.69 1.63
C GLU A 318 8.75 -22.16 2.29
N ARG A 319 7.90 -21.23 2.77
CA ARG A 319 6.51 -21.56 3.10
C ARG A 319 5.61 -20.86 2.11
N ALA A 320 4.88 -21.68 1.36
CA ALA A 320 3.93 -21.30 0.34
C ALA A 320 2.79 -20.43 0.91
N GLY A 321 2.42 -19.37 0.19
CA GLY A 321 1.14 -18.70 0.39
C GLY A 321 -0.01 -19.69 0.14
N ARG A 322 -1.06 -19.64 0.95
CA ARG A 322 -2.27 -20.45 0.76
C ARG A 322 -3.23 -19.64 -0.10
N VAL A 323 -3.59 -20.16 -1.27
CA VAL A 323 -4.70 -19.64 -2.07
C VAL A 323 -5.95 -20.40 -1.65
N VAL A 324 -6.89 -19.73 -0.99
CA VAL A 324 -8.18 -20.34 -0.65
C VAL A 324 -9.21 -19.83 -1.67
N ARG A 325 -9.82 -20.77 -2.41
CA ARG A 325 -10.91 -20.47 -3.35
C ARG A 325 -12.23 -20.67 -2.64
N HIS A 326 -13.02 -19.61 -2.50
CA HIS A 326 -14.38 -19.71 -2.00
C HIS A 326 -15.37 -19.54 -3.15
N ARG A 327 -16.33 -20.47 -3.26
CA ARG A 327 -17.50 -20.28 -4.12
C ARG A 327 -18.48 -19.38 -3.38
N ARG A 328 -18.76 -18.19 -3.91
CA ARG A 328 -19.91 -17.37 -3.50
C ARG A 328 -20.91 -17.30 -4.64
N TYR A 329 -22.18 -17.11 -4.31
CA TYR A 329 -23.23 -16.91 -5.30
C TYR A 329 -23.88 -15.55 -5.05
N ASP A 330 -24.22 -14.83 -6.12
CA ASP A 330 -25.00 -13.59 -6.02
C ASP A 330 -26.47 -13.89 -5.64
N GLN A 331 -27.26 -12.85 -5.36
CA GLN A 331 -28.69 -13.00 -5.03
C GLN A 331 -29.52 -13.58 -6.19
N GLY A 332 -28.95 -13.70 -7.39
CA GLY A 332 -29.54 -14.34 -8.56
C GLY A 332 -28.99 -15.75 -8.84
N GLY A 333 -28.21 -16.34 -7.93
CA GLY A 333 -27.68 -17.70 -8.05
C GLY A 333 -26.49 -17.86 -8.99
N ARG A 334 -25.86 -16.78 -9.46
CA ARG A 334 -24.64 -16.86 -10.28
C ARG A 334 -23.40 -16.96 -9.40
N GLU A 335 -22.53 -17.92 -9.73
CA GLU A 335 -21.25 -18.11 -9.04
C GLU A 335 -20.33 -16.89 -9.28
N VAL A 336 -19.97 -16.22 -8.20
CA VAL A 336 -19.00 -15.12 -8.16
C VAL A 336 -17.72 -15.66 -7.52
N MET A 337 -16.68 -15.81 -8.34
CA MET A 337 -15.38 -16.30 -7.89
C MET A 337 -14.68 -15.25 -7.02
N GLY A 338 -14.59 -15.51 -5.71
CA GLY A 338 -13.73 -14.78 -4.78
C GLY A 338 -12.41 -15.53 -4.60
N VAL A 339 -11.28 -14.88 -4.92
CA VAL A 339 -9.94 -15.41 -4.63
C VAL A 339 -9.40 -14.64 -3.44
N GLU A 340 -9.13 -15.36 -2.34
CA GLU A 340 -8.54 -14.81 -1.13
C GLU A 340 -7.07 -15.26 -1.07
N VAL A 341 -6.15 -14.29 -1.01
CA VAL A 341 -4.70 -14.55 -0.95
C VAL A 341 -4.21 -14.05 0.41
N THR A 342 -3.93 -14.98 1.31
CA THR A 342 -3.33 -14.68 2.62
C THR A 342 -1.81 -14.73 2.50
N MET A 343 -1.13 -13.60 2.69
CA MET A 343 0.34 -13.55 2.80
C MET A 343 0.74 -13.69 4.27
N HIS A 344 1.35 -14.83 4.63
CA HIS A 344 2.08 -14.95 5.88
C HIS A 344 3.52 -14.48 5.66
N ILE A 345 3.82 -13.26 6.06
CA ILE A 345 5.21 -12.80 6.21
C ILE A 345 5.58 -13.10 7.66
N SER A 346 6.33 -14.19 7.87
CA SER A 346 6.91 -14.45 9.18
C SER A 346 8.06 -13.46 9.39
N PRO A 347 8.09 -12.68 10.47
CA PRO A 347 9.29 -11.92 10.80
C PRO A 347 10.43 -12.93 11.00
N GLY A 348 11.53 -12.73 10.27
CA GLY A 348 12.74 -13.54 10.45
C GLY A 348 13.28 -13.35 11.88
N PRO A 349 14.02 -14.35 12.43
CA PRO A 349 14.60 -14.23 13.76
C PRO A 349 15.66 -13.13 13.75
N CYS A 350 15.35 -11.99 14.37
CA CYS A 350 16.35 -11.02 14.79
C CYS A 350 17.22 -11.71 15.85
N MET A 351 18.49 -12.01 15.51
CA MET A 351 19.37 -12.83 16.35
C MET A 351 19.84 -12.16 17.66
N ASP A 352 19.34 -10.97 18.03
CA ASP A 352 19.74 -10.29 19.28
C ASP A 352 18.59 -9.90 20.22
N CYS A 353 17.34 -10.34 19.97
CA CYS A 353 16.23 -10.05 20.89
C CYS A 353 16.00 -11.18 21.90
N LYS A 354 16.58 -11.06 23.11
CA LYS A 354 16.20 -11.86 24.29
C LYS A 354 14.82 -11.43 24.84
N VAL A 355 13.75 -11.68 24.10
CA VAL A 355 12.38 -11.58 24.62
C VAL A 355 11.71 -12.94 24.47
N ALA A 356 11.33 -13.52 25.61
CA ALA A 356 10.79 -14.86 25.71
C ALA A 356 9.50 -15.04 24.88
N PRO A 357 9.21 -16.25 24.34
CA PRO A 357 8.06 -16.51 23.47
C PRO A 357 6.68 -16.38 24.14
N GLU A 358 6.64 -16.09 25.43
CA GLU A 358 5.43 -16.19 26.27
C GLU A 358 4.53 -14.94 26.21
N ALA A 359 4.97 -13.86 25.56
CA ALA A 359 4.16 -12.64 25.40
C ALA A 359 3.19 -12.66 24.21
N TYR A 360 3.23 -13.68 23.34
CA TYR A 360 2.40 -13.76 22.13
C TYR A 360 1.09 -14.55 22.30
N SER A 361 0.83 -15.16 23.46
CA SER A 361 -0.34 -16.06 23.66
C SER A 361 -1.53 -15.44 24.39
N ALA A 362 -1.54 -14.14 24.68
CA ALA A 362 -2.63 -13.51 25.45
C ALA A 362 -3.70 -12.78 24.60
N ILE A 363 -3.58 -12.81 23.27
CA ILE A 363 -4.60 -12.26 22.36
C ILE A 363 -5.29 -13.44 21.67
N GLY A 364 -6.34 -13.96 22.32
CA GLY A 364 -7.14 -15.05 21.81
C GLY A 364 -7.82 -14.69 20.47
N GLY A 365 -7.48 -15.47 19.44
CA GLY A 365 -8.09 -15.42 18.11
C GLY A 365 -7.12 -15.99 17.08
N GLN A 366 -7.29 -17.25 16.70
CA GLN A 366 -6.39 -18.01 15.82
C GLN A 366 -6.36 -17.57 14.34
N ASP A 367 -7.00 -16.47 13.95
CA ASP A 367 -7.01 -15.99 12.57
C ASP A 367 -6.61 -14.51 12.50
N GLY A 368 -5.31 -14.26 12.49
CA GLY A 368 -4.72 -12.93 12.33
C GLY A 368 -4.83 -12.43 10.88
N PHE A 369 -5.99 -11.90 10.51
CA PHE A 369 -6.18 -11.14 9.28
C PHE A 369 -5.44 -9.79 9.36
N LEU A 370 -4.48 -9.56 8.47
CA LEU A 370 -3.84 -8.25 8.28
C LEU A 370 -4.39 -7.61 6.99
N PRO A 371 -4.87 -6.36 7.03
CA PRO A 371 -5.43 -5.70 5.85
C PRO A 371 -4.30 -5.27 4.91
N GLY A 372 -4.03 -6.07 3.88
CA GLY A 372 -3.39 -5.55 2.67
C GLY A 372 -4.43 -4.76 1.89
N ALA A 373 -4.26 -3.44 1.77
CA ALA A 373 -5.10 -2.63 0.90
C ALA A 373 -4.84 -3.03 -0.56
N ALA A 374 -5.73 -3.84 -1.14
CA ALA A 374 -5.67 -4.18 -2.55
C ALA A 374 -6.40 -3.09 -3.35
N VAL A 375 -5.73 -2.49 -4.33
CA VAL A 375 -6.38 -1.53 -5.23
C VAL A 375 -6.90 -2.28 -6.45
N ALA A 376 -8.21 -2.33 -6.61
CA ALA A 376 -8.85 -2.87 -7.80
C ALA A 376 -9.02 -1.76 -8.84
N VAL A 377 -8.57 -1.99 -10.08
CA VAL A 377 -8.78 -1.07 -11.21
C VAL A 377 -9.77 -1.71 -12.18
N ARG A 378 -10.85 -1.00 -12.49
CA ARG A 378 -11.84 -1.41 -13.51
C ARG A 378 -11.75 -0.45 -14.69
N LYS A 379 -11.28 -0.97 -15.83
CA LYS A 379 -11.48 -0.36 -17.14
C LYS A 379 -12.77 -0.98 -17.71
N GLU A 380 -13.77 -0.16 -18.01
CA GLU A 380 -14.99 -0.61 -18.73
C GLU A 380 -14.77 -0.49 -20.22
#